data_AF-A0A2D5LHA0-F1
#
_entry.id   AF-A0A2D5LHA0-F1
#
_cell.length_a   1.000
_cell.length_b   1.000
_cell.length_c   1.000
_cell.angle_alpha   90.00
_cell.angle_beta   90.00
_cell.angle_gamma   90.00
#
_symmetry.space_group_name_H-M   'P 1'
#
loop_
_entity.id
_entity.type
_entity.pdbx_description
1 polymer ?
#
loop_
_entity_poly.entity_id
_entity_poly.type
_entity_poly.pdbx_seq_one_letter_code
_entity_poly.pdbx_strand_id
1 'polypeptide(L)'
;MNNLLQHGALQMNEEEYISARLDAQIAWYDNKSQRAQSWFKRLRGIEVVAASSIPVIAGIAPEHPATIIIIAILGGLIAVLSALISLNKYQENWLEYRTTCETLKHQKFLYLTGCDPYHTDEAFTEFVIKIEGLISKENSNWNSYVKSPPKNDQSK
;
A
#
# COMPACT_ATOMS: atom_id res chain seq x y z
N MET A 1 6.86 -36.20 -34.38
CA MET A 1 5.88 -35.13 -34.68
C MET A 1 4.83 -35.06 -33.57
N ASN A 2 5.20 -34.66 -32.34
CA ASN A 2 4.24 -34.57 -31.23
C ASN A 2 4.64 -33.51 -30.17
N ASN A 3 5.25 -32.40 -30.60
CA ASN A 3 5.63 -31.29 -29.70
C ASN A 3 5.13 -29.91 -30.18
N LEU A 4 4.38 -29.85 -31.27
CA LEU A 4 3.84 -28.59 -31.82
C LEU A 4 2.40 -28.31 -31.38
N LEU A 5 1.73 -29.25 -30.71
CA LEU A 5 0.34 -29.10 -30.24
C LEU A 5 0.19 -28.73 -28.76
N GLN A 6 1.27 -28.64 -27.97
CA GLN A 6 1.18 -28.16 -26.58
C GLN A 6 1.38 -26.65 -26.42
N HIS A 7 1.99 -25.95 -27.40
CA HIS A 7 2.23 -24.50 -27.30
C HIS A 7 1.01 -23.65 -27.67
N GLY A 8 0.00 -24.20 -28.34
CA GLY A 8 -1.26 -23.50 -28.65
C GLY A 8 -2.28 -23.51 -27.50
N ALA A 9 -2.06 -24.32 -26.46
CA ALA A 9 -3.01 -24.53 -25.35
C ALA A 9 -2.79 -23.60 -24.14
N LEU A 10 -1.78 -22.72 -24.19
CA LEU A 10 -1.42 -21.79 -23.09
C LEU A 10 -1.42 -20.33 -23.57
N GLN A 11 -2.44 -19.94 -24.33
CA GLN A 11 -2.66 -18.55 -24.73
C GLN A 11 -3.88 -18.06 -23.96
N MET A 12 -3.66 -17.23 -22.94
CA MET A 12 -4.74 -16.54 -22.24
C MET A 12 -5.32 -15.51 -23.19
N ASN A 13 -6.63 -15.59 -23.43
CA ASN A 13 -7.31 -14.61 -24.27
C ASN A 13 -7.54 -13.31 -23.47
N GLU A 14 -8.03 -12.29 -24.16
CA GLU A 14 -8.22 -10.96 -23.60
C GLU A 14 -9.19 -10.92 -22.40
N GLU A 15 -10.34 -11.56 -22.53
CA GLU A 15 -11.35 -11.61 -21.47
C GLU A 15 -10.83 -12.35 -20.23
N GLU A 16 -10.13 -13.45 -20.45
CA GLU A 16 -9.50 -14.24 -19.40
C GLU A 16 -8.39 -13.43 -18.70
N TYR A 17 -7.60 -12.65 -19.46
CA TYR A 17 -6.60 -11.75 -18.87
C TYR A 17 -7.24 -10.68 -18.00
N ILE A 18 -8.27 -10.00 -18.50
CA ILE A 18 -8.93 -8.93 -17.75
C ILE A 18 -9.55 -9.47 -16.47
N SER A 19 -10.26 -10.59 -16.55
CA SER A 19 -11.00 -11.15 -15.42
C SER A 19 -10.10 -11.85 -14.40
N ALA A 20 -9.21 -12.76 -14.85
CA ALA A 20 -8.43 -13.59 -13.95
C ALA A 20 -7.17 -12.89 -13.44
N ARG A 21 -6.55 -12.02 -14.25
CA ARG A 21 -5.29 -11.35 -13.90
C ARG A 21 -5.52 -9.92 -13.41
N LEU A 22 -6.11 -9.06 -14.23
CA LEU A 22 -6.22 -7.64 -13.90
C LEU A 22 -7.19 -7.37 -12.74
N ASP A 23 -8.40 -7.93 -12.80
CA ASP A 23 -9.41 -7.68 -11.76
C ASP A 23 -9.00 -8.26 -10.40
N ALA A 24 -8.33 -9.41 -10.41
CA ALA A 24 -7.73 -9.98 -9.20
C ALA A 24 -6.68 -9.04 -8.59
N GLN A 25 -5.83 -8.41 -9.41
CA GLN A 25 -4.82 -7.45 -8.94
C GLN A 25 -5.47 -6.17 -8.40
N ILE A 26 -6.46 -5.61 -9.10
CA ILE A 26 -7.23 -4.44 -8.65
C ILE A 26 -7.84 -4.72 -7.27
N ALA A 27 -8.50 -5.87 -7.10
CA ALA A 27 -9.09 -6.27 -5.83
C ALA A 27 -8.06 -6.43 -4.72
N TRP A 28 -6.89 -7.01 -5.04
CA TRP A 28 -5.79 -7.16 -4.09
C TRP A 28 -5.25 -5.80 -3.60
N TYR A 29 -4.94 -4.89 -4.52
CA TYR A 29 -4.46 -3.55 -4.18
C TYR A 29 -5.49 -2.77 -3.38
N ASP A 30 -6.76 -2.84 -3.77
CA ASP A 30 -7.84 -2.14 -3.07
C ASP A 30 -7.97 -2.62 -1.62
N ASN A 31 -8.04 -3.94 -1.40
CA ASN A 31 -8.12 -4.51 -0.05
C ASN A 31 -6.88 -4.18 0.79
N LYS A 32 -5.68 -4.26 0.19
CA LYS A 32 -4.42 -3.96 0.89
C LYS A 32 -4.33 -2.47 1.27
N SER A 33 -4.77 -1.59 0.38
CA SER A 33 -4.92 -0.15 0.62
C SER A 33 -5.84 0.11 1.81
N GLN A 34 -7.06 -0.46 1.81
CA GLN A 34 -8.03 -0.29 2.90
C GLN A 34 -7.49 -0.81 4.25
N ARG A 35 -6.78 -1.94 4.25
CA ARG A 35 -6.18 -2.50 5.47
C ARG A 35 -5.09 -1.60 6.02
N ALA A 36 -4.19 -1.09 5.19
CA ALA A 36 -3.14 -0.15 5.60
C ALA A 36 -3.75 1.15 6.15
N GLN A 37 -4.76 1.70 5.49
CA GLN A 37 -5.49 2.87 5.96
C GLN A 37 -6.12 2.65 7.34
N SER A 38 -6.77 1.50 7.53
CA SER A 38 -7.46 1.17 8.77
C SER A 38 -6.49 1.01 9.93
N TRP A 39 -5.35 0.34 9.72
CA TRP A 39 -4.30 0.23 10.74
C TRP A 39 -3.70 1.59 11.10
N PHE A 40 -3.38 2.42 10.10
CA PHE A 40 -2.89 3.77 10.33
C PHE A 40 -3.85 4.58 11.20
N LYS A 41 -5.13 4.65 10.81
CA LYS A 41 -6.16 5.43 11.53
C LYS A 41 -6.36 4.92 12.96
N ARG A 42 -6.35 3.59 13.18
CA ARG A 42 -6.50 2.99 14.51
C ARG A 42 -5.33 3.35 15.42
N LEU A 43 -4.09 3.11 14.98
CA LEU A 43 -2.90 3.39 15.79
C LEU A 43 -2.78 4.88 16.09
N ARG A 44 -2.99 5.73 15.07
CA ARG A 44 -2.94 7.18 15.24
C ARG A 44 -4.06 7.69 16.15
N GLY A 45 -5.25 7.09 16.07
CA GLY A 45 -6.36 7.40 16.97
C GLY A 45 -6.02 7.11 18.43
N ILE A 46 -5.45 5.94 18.72
CA ILE A 46 -5.02 5.56 20.08
C ILE A 46 -3.93 6.52 20.58
N GLU A 47 -2.95 6.85 19.73
CA GLU A 47 -1.87 7.79 20.06
C GLU A 47 -2.41 9.18 20.43
N VAL A 48 -3.35 9.72 19.66
CA VAL A 48 -3.99 11.02 19.93
C VAL A 48 -4.81 10.99 21.22
N VAL A 49 -5.56 9.91 21.46
CA VAL A 49 -6.32 9.76 22.72
C VAL A 49 -5.37 9.72 23.91
N ALA A 50 -4.28 8.94 23.84
CA ALA A 50 -3.26 8.91 24.89
C ALA A 50 -2.65 10.30 25.12
N ALA A 51 -2.22 10.98 24.05
CA ALA A 51 -1.61 12.31 24.14
C ALA A 51 -2.55 13.37 24.72
N SER A 52 -3.82 13.36 24.30
CA SER A 52 -4.83 14.31 24.79
C SER A 52 -5.26 14.06 26.24
N SER A 53 -5.12 12.83 26.74
CA SER A 53 -5.45 12.49 28.13
C SER A 53 -4.42 13.01 29.15
N ILE A 54 -3.16 13.19 28.75
CA ILE A 54 -2.07 13.68 29.62
C ILE A 54 -2.42 15.03 30.27
N PRO A 55 -2.78 16.10 29.53
CA PRO A 55 -3.11 17.40 30.15
C PRO A 55 -4.36 17.32 31.04
N VAL A 56 -5.35 16.48 30.72
CA VAL A 56 -6.54 16.30 31.55
C VAL A 56 -6.17 15.68 32.89
N ILE A 57 -5.37 14.62 32.88
CA ILE A 57 -4.90 13.93 34.08
C ILE A 57 -3.99 14.84 34.92
N ALA A 58 -3.08 15.56 34.25
CA ALA A 58 -2.19 16.53 34.90
C ALA A 58 -2.96 17.68 35.59
N GLY A 59 -4.09 18.11 35.01
CA GLY A 59 -4.90 19.20 35.55
C GLY A 59 -5.78 18.84 36.76
N ILE A 60 -6.14 17.56 36.93
CA ILE A 60 -7.06 17.12 38.00
C ILE A 60 -6.32 16.91 39.34
N ALA A 61 -5.15 16.28 39.33
CA ALA A 61 -4.44 15.90 40.55
C ALA A 61 -2.91 15.99 40.37
N PRO A 62 -2.35 17.21 40.24
CA PRO A 62 -0.94 17.41 39.85
C PRO A 62 0.07 16.87 40.86
N GLU A 63 -0.27 16.82 42.16
CA GLU A 63 0.66 16.42 43.23
C GLU A 63 0.53 14.95 43.65
N HIS A 64 -0.39 14.18 43.04
CA HIS A 64 -0.58 12.78 43.42
C HIS A 64 0.48 11.88 42.74
N PRO A 65 1.24 11.04 43.48
CA PRO A 65 2.30 10.20 42.89
C PRO A 65 1.83 9.29 41.75
N ALA A 66 0.58 8.80 41.81
CA ALA A 66 0.01 7.99 40.75
C ALA A 66 -0.15 8.76 39.41
N THR A 67 -0.39 10.07 39.46
CA THR A 67 -0.50 10.94 38.26
C THR A 67 0.79 10.90 37.45
N ILE A 68 1.94 10.98 38.13
CA ILE A 68 3.27 10.93 37.51
C ILE A 68 3.48 9.58 36.80
N ILE A 69 3.14 8.47 37.46
CA ILE A 69 3.29 7.12 36.90
C ILE A 69 2.39 6.95 35.67
N ILE A 70 1.14 7.41 35.72
CA ILE A 70 0.19 7.31 34.60
C ILE A 70 0.69 8.12 33.40
N ILE A 71 1.14 9.35 33.61
CA ILE A 71 1.69 10.19 32.54
C ILE A 71 2.92 9.55 31.91
N ALA A 72 3.81 8.96 32.73
CA ALA A 72 5.00 8.26 32.22
C ALA A 72 4.63 7.05 31.34
N ILE A 73 3.64 6.25 31.77
CA ILE A 73 3.14 5.10 30.99
C ILE A 73 2.52 5.57 29.67
N LEU A 74 1.70 6.63 29.70
CA LEU A 74 1.10 7.21 28.49
C LEU A 74 2.16 7.73 27.53
N GLY A 75 3.20 8.40 28.03
CA GLY A 75 4.34 8.85 27.22
C GLY A 75 5.08 7.69 26.55
N GLY A 76 5.35 6.61 27.30
CA GLY A 76 5.94 5.39 26.75
C GLY A 76 5.06 4.73 25.68
N LEU A 77 3.75 4.66 25.92
CA LEU A 77 2.78 4.14 24.94
C LEU A 77 2.79 4.96 23.64
N ILE A 78 2.78 6.30 23.73
CA ILE A 78 2.86 7.19 22.57
C ILE A 78 4.14 6.92 21.77
N ALA A 79 5.29 6.81 22.45
CA ALA A 79 6.57 6.53 21.79
C ALA A 79 6.54 5.18 21.04
N VAL A 80 6.00 4.13 21.64
CA VAL A 80 5.85 2.80 21.01
C VAL A 80 4.91 2.87 19.80
N LEU A 81 3.75 3.53 19.92
CA LEU A 81 2.79 3.68 18.83
C LEU A 81 3.39 4.47 17.66
N SER A 82 4.08 5.57 17.95
CA SER A 82 4.75 6.39 16.94
C SER A 82 5.82 5.59 16.19
N ALA A 83 6.63 4.81 16.91
CA ALA A 83 7.61 3.90 16.32
C ALA A 83 6.93 2.84 15.43
N LEU A 84 5.84 2.20 15.89
CA LEU A 84 5.10 1.22 15.09
C LEU A 84 4.49 1.84 13.82
N ILE A 85 3.93 3.04 13.90
CA ILE A 85 3.38 3.76 12.74
C ILE A 85 4.50 4.06 11.73
N SER A 86 5.65 4.53 12.21
CA SER A 86 6.81 4.90 11.38
C SER A 86 7.43 3.68 10.69
N LEU A 87 7.69 2.60 11.44
CA LEU A 87 8.32 1.38 10.94
C LEU A 87 7.47 0.68 9.87
N ASN A 88 6.16 0.65 10.05
CA ASN A 88 5.26 -0.04 9.12
C ASN A 88 4.84 0.82 7.92
N LYS A 89 5.16 2.12 7.92
CA LYS A 89 4.88 3.04 6.80
C LYS A 89 3.44 2.94 6.28
N TYR A 90 2.46 2.75 7.18
CA TYR A 90 1.08 2.46 6.77
C TYR A 90 0.47 3.54 5.86
N GLN A 91 0.86 4.80 6.04
CA GLN A 91 0.40 5.91 5.20
C GLN A 91 0.97 5.84 3.78
N GLU A 92 2.28 5.62 3.63
CA GLU A 92 2.95 5.44 2.33
C GLU A 92 2.34 4.26 1.60
N ASN A 93 2.24 3.10 2.28
CA ASN A 93 1.67 1.88 1.73
C ASN A 93 0.22 2.07 1.27
N TRP A 94 -0.62 2.72 2.09
CA TRP A 94 -2.02 2.99 1.74
C TRP A 94 -2.12 3.81 0.44
N LEU A 95 -1.34 4.88 0.33
CA LEU A 95 -1.34 5.79 -0.82
C LEU A 95 -0.78 5.13 -2.08
N GLU A 96 0.31 4.37 -1.96
CA GLU A 96 0.93 3.65 -3.07
C GLU A 96 -0.05 2.61 -3.65
N TYR A 97 -0.64 1.76 -2.80
CA TYR A 97 -1.62 0.76 -3.25
C TYR A 97 -2.86 1.41 -3.87
N ARG A 98 -3.34 2.53 -3.31
CA ARG A 98 -4.49 3.24 -3.89
C ARG A 98 -4.16 3.79 -5.26
N THR A 99 -2.98 4.41 -5.41
CA THR A 99 -2.53 5.00 -6.67
C THR A 99 -2.39 3.92 -7.74
N THR A 100 -1.77 2.79 -7.42
CA THR A 100 -1.64 1.65 -8.35
C THR A 100 -3.01 1.09 -8.72
N CYS A 101 -3.90 0.88 -7.75
CA CYS A 101 -5.27 0.41 -7.99
C CYS A 101 -6.04 1.31 -8.96
N GLU A 102 -6.03 2.63 -8.72
CA GLU A 102 -6.73 3.60 -9.58
C GLU A 102 -6.06 3.71 -10.96
N THR A 103 -4.74 3.58 -11.04
CA THR A 103 -4.03 3.55 -12.33
C THR A 103 -4.43 2.31 -13.15
N LEU A 104 -4.50 1.14 -12.52
CA LEU A 104 -4.94 -0.10 -13.18
C LEU A 104 -6.38 0.00 -13.67
N LYS A 105 -7.30 0.53 -12.85
CA LYS A 105 -8.69 0.78 -13.27
C LYS A 105 -8.75 1.76 -14.43
N HIS A 106 -7.96 2.84 -14.38
CA HIS A 106 -7.92 3.82 -15.45
C HIS A 106 -7.45 3.20 -16.77
N GLN A 107 -6.38 2.40 -16.75
CA GLN A 107 -5.94 1.66 -17.94
C GLN A 107 -7.01 0.67 -18.43
N LYS A 108 -7.68 -0.05 -17.53
CA LYS A 108 -8.80 -0.94 -17.86
C LYS A 108 -9.88 -0.20 -18.63
N PHE A 109 -10.29 0.98 -18.15
CA PHE A 109 -11.34 1.75 -18.80
C PHE A 109 -10.90 2.29 -20.15
N LEU A 110 -9.69 2.86 -20.28
CA LEU A 110 -9.17 3.33 -21.56
C LEU A 110 -9.18 2.22 -22.61
N TYR A 111 -8.77 1.02 -22.21
CA TYR A 111 -8.72 -0.16 -23.06
C TYR A 111 -10.12 -0.60 -23.50
N LEU A 112 -11.05 -0.76 -22.55
CA LEU A 112 -12.43 -1.17 -22.84
C LEU A 112 -13.21 -0.14 -23.68
N THR A 113 -12.83 1.14 -23.63
CA THR A 113 -13.45 2.19 -24.44
C THR A 113 -12.73 2.44 -25.76
N GLY A 114 -11.63 1.72 -26.05
CA GLY A 114 -10.83 1.91 -27.26
C GLY A 114 -10.23 3.33 -27.37
N CYS A 115 -10.02 4.00 -26.24
CA CYS A 115 -9.43 5.34 -26.21
C CYS A 115 -7.90 5.25 -26.28
N ASP A 116 -7.24 6.33 -26.71
CA ASP A 116 -5.78 6.44 -26.67
C ASP A 116 -5.20 5.96 -25.32
N PRO A 117 -4.14 5.12 -25.34
CA PRO A 117 -3.39 4.62 -26.51
C PRO A 117 -3.98 3.37 -27.20
N TYR A 118 -5.10 2.83 -26.73
CA TYR A 118 -5.64 1.51 -27.11
C TYR A 118 -6.62 1.55 -28.29
N HIS A 119 -6.25 2.22 -29.38
CA HIS A 119 -7.08 2.35 -30.59
C HIS A 119 -6.51 1.61 -31.81
N THR A 120 -5.39 0.90 -31.65
CA THR A 120 -4.66 0.21 -32.72
C THR A 120 -4.94 -1.30 -32.71
N ASP A 121 -4.54 -2.00 -33.78
CA ASP A 121 -4.63 -3.47 -33.86
C ASP A 121 -3.76 -4.19 -32.81
N GLU A 122 -2.79 -3.49 -32.21
CA GLU A 122 -1.89 -4.00 -31.16
C GLU A 122 -2.35 -3.62 -29.74
N ALA A 123 -3.54 -3.02 -29.60
CA ALA A 123 -4.05 -2.47 -28.34
C ALA A 123 -3.96 -3.46 -27.16
N PHE A 124 -4.30 -4.74 -27.37
CA PHE A 124 -4.23 -5.74 -26.31
C PHE A 124 -2.79 -6.00 -25.84
N THR A 125 -1.84 -6.08 -26.77
CA THR A 125 -0.41 -6.27 -26.45
C THR A 125 0.12 -5.08 -25.67
N GLU A 126 -0.14 -3.86 -26.14
CA GLU A 126 0.26 -2.63 -25.45
C GLU A 126 -0.34 -2.54 -24.04
N PHE A 127 -1.61 -2.92 -23.91
CA PHE A 127 -2.33 -2.96 -22.64
C PHE A 127 -1.68 -3.94 -21.66
N VAL A 128 -1.44 -5.18 -22.07
CA VAL A 128 -0.80 -6.20 -21.22
C VAL A 128 0.60 -5.75 -20.79
N ILE A 129 1.42 -5.22 -21.70
CA ILE A 129 2.75 -4.67 -21.38
C ILE A 129 2.63 -3.56 -20.34
N LYS A 130 1.65 -2.66 -20.50
CA LYS A 130 1.43 -1.55 -19.57
C LYS A 130 1.01 -2.03 -18.18
N ILE A 131 0.06 -2.95 -18.10
CA ILE A 131 -0.46 -3.51 -16.85
C ILE A 131 0.63 -4.28 -16.10
N GLU A 132 1.32 -5.22 -16.77
CA GLU A 132 2.39 -5.99 -16.12
C GLU A 132 3.59 -5.12 -15.75
N GLY A 133 3.86 -4.05 -16.52
CA GLY A 133 4.84 -3.02 -16.17
C GLY A 133 4.47 -2.26 -14.89
N LEU A 134 3.20 -1.88 -14.71
CA LEU A 134 2.71 -1.22 -13.49
C LEU A 134 2.84 -2.13 -12.27
N ILE A 135 2.43 -3.40 -12.40
CA ILE A 135 2.53 -4.41 -11.33
C ILE A 135 4.00 -4.67 -10.97
N SER A 136 4.87 -4.84 -11.97
CA SER A 136 6.30 -5.12 -11.75
C SER A 136 7.03 -3.95 -11.10
N LYS A 137 6.66 -2.70 -11.42
CA LYS A 137 7.25 -1.50 -10.82
C LYS A 137 7.00 -1.44 -9.31
N GLU A 138 5.78 -1.75 -8.87
CA GLU A 138 5.44 -1.80 -7.44
C GLU A 138 6.22 -2.90 -6.71
N ASN A 139 6.32 -4.10 -7.29
CA ASN A 139 7.11 -5.19 -6.71
C ASN A 139 8.61 -4.86 -6.62
N SER A 140 9.14 -4.09 -7.58
CA SER A 140 10.54 -3.66 -7.60
C SER A 140 10.82 -2.56 -6.56
N ASN A 141 9.88 -1.62 -6.38
CA ASN A 141 9.92 -0.65 -5.30
C ASN A 141 9.95 -1.35 -3.94
N TRP A 142 9.14 -2.39 -3.74
CA TRP A 142 9.17 -3.17 -2.50
C TRP A 142 10.54 -3.82 -2.25
N ASN A 143 11.15 -4.42 -3.28
CA ASN A 143 12.48 -5.01 -3.17
C ASN A 143 13.59 -4.00 -2.83
N SER A 144 13.52 -2.76 -3.34
CA SER A 144 14.50 -1.72 -3.03
C SER A 144 14.32 -1.16 -1.62
N TYR A 145 13.08 -1.09 -1.11
CA TYR A 145 12.82 -0.76 0.31
C TYR A 145 13.33 -1.85 1.27
N VAL A 146 13.22 -3.13 0.91
CA VAL A 146 13.74 -4.23 1.73
C VAL A 146 15.27 -4.29 1.73
N LYS A 147 15.91 -3.88 0.61
CA LYS A 147 17.37 -3.97 0.43
C LYS A 147 18.15 -2.70 0.79
N SER A 148 17.50 -1.62 1.17
CA SER A 148 18.20 -0.38 1.54
C SER A 148 18.47 -0.36 3.05
N PRO A 149 19.69 -0.65 3.55
CA PRO A 149 20.05 -0.34 4.92
C PRO A 149 19.97 1.19 5.13
N PRO A 150 19.74 1.66 6.38
CA PRO A 150 19.67 3.09 6.66
C PRO A 150 20.95 3.75 6.15
N LYS A 151 20.81 4.74 5.26
CA LYS A 151 21.94 5.57 4.84
C LYS A 151 22.48 6.25 6.08
N ASN A 152 23.65 5.81 6.52
CA ASN A 152 24.41 6.46 7.57
C ASN A 152 24.84 7.82 7.02
N ASP A 153 24.11 8.87 7.38
CA ASP A 153 24.41 10.24 6.98
C ASP A 153 25.61 10.72 7.82
N GLN A 154 26.81 10.24 7.46
CA GLN A 154 28.06 10.83 7.89
C GLN A 154 28.39 11.98 6.93
N SER A 155 27.74 13.12 7.15
CA SER A 155 28.27 14.39 6.69
C SER A 155 29.14 14.99 7.81
N LYS A 156 30.39 15.25 7.40
CA LYS A 156 31.54 15.84 8.08
C LYS A 156 31.27 16.84 9.21
#